data_AF-J2KL14-F1
#
_entry.id   AF-J2KL14-F1
#
_cell.length_a   1.000
_cell.length_b   1.000
_cell.length_c   1.000
_cell.angle_alpha   90.00
_cell.angle_beta   90.00
_cell.angle_gamma   90.00
#
_symmetry.space_group_name_H-M   'P 1'
#
loop_
_entity.id
_entity.type
_entity.pdbx_description
1 polymer ?
#
loop_
_entity_poly.entity_id
_entity_poly.type
_entity_poly.pdbx_seq_one_letter_code
_entity_poly.pdbx_strand_id
1 'polypeptide(L)'
;MSASAQNAAKTWRCGNTYSDQPCEGGTTVKVNDHRSDQDRQAADAGTRSAQTYADHLERTRLSQEKAANDRDQRAAREARSAALAERRLALSEQRERDRARKAANDPRKPSLNFSGGQSSRAAGDASERKKKKRKPAA
;
A
#
# COMPACT_ATOMS: atom_id res chain seq x y z
N MET A 1 12.73 -20.30 34.32
CA MET A 1 13.34 -20.29 35.66
C MET A 1 14.18 -21.55 35.79
N SER A 2 15.49 -21.46 35.55
CA SER A 2 16.43 -22.54 35.83
C SER A 2 17.33 -22.06 36.96
N ALA A 3 17.07 -22.57 38.16
CA ALA A 3 17.98 -22.47 39.28
C ALA A 3 19.13 -23.45 39.02
N SER A 4 20.34 -22.94 38.84
CA SER A 4 21.56 -23.76 38.79
C SER A 4 22.37 -23.48 40.05
N ALA A 5 22.12 -24.34 41.04
CA ALA A 5 23.01 -24.73 42.13
C ALA A 5 24.11 -23.73 42.53
N GLN A 6 23.81 -22.87 43.51
CA GLN A 6 24.80 -22.31 44.42
C GLN A 6 25.15 -23.34 45.51
N ASN A 7 25.51 -24.56 45.10
CA ASN A 7 26.35 -25.40 45.93
C ASN A 7 27.75 -25.18 45.39
N ALA A 8 28.73 -24.99 46.27
CA ALA A 8 30.14 -24.97 45.86
C ALA A 8 30.47 -26.33 45.21
N ALA A 9 30.22 -26.43 43.91
CA ALA A 9 30.38 -27.65 43.14
C ALA A 9 31.87 -27.94 43.11
N LYS A 10 32.27 -29.02 43.77
CA LYS A 10 33.64 -29.51 43.71
C LYS A 10 33.82 -30.15 42.34
N THR A 11 34.35 -29.40 41.39
CA THR A 11 34.71 -29.94 40.07
C THR A 11 36.00 -30.75 40.20
N TRP A 12 36.01 -31.94 39.62
CA TRP A 12 37.12 -32.87 39.60
C TRP A 12 37.75 -32.90 38.22
N ARG A 13 39.08 -32.93 38.17
CA ARG A 13 39.81 -33.13 36.91
C ARG A 13 40.13 -34.62 36.77
N CYS A 14 39.43 -35.27 35.85
CA CYS A 14 39.55 -36.69 35.53
C CYS A 14 40.44 -36.83 34.29
N GLY A 15 41.76 -36.83 34.47
CA GLY A 15 42.70 -36.82 33.34
C GLY A 15 42.64 -35.50 32.55
N ASN A 16 42.08 -35.53 31.33
CA ASN A 16 41.99 -34.35 30.44
C ASN A 16 40.59 -33.70 30.39
N THR A 17 39.63 -34.23 31.15
CA THR A 17 38.26 -33.72 31.22
C THR A 17 37.91 -33.26 32.63
N TYR A 18 36.99 -32.31 32.72
CA TYR A 18 36.42 -31.83 33.97
C TYR A 18 35.06 -32.50 34.21
N SER A 19 34.78 -32.88 35.45
CA SER A 19 33.56 -33.56 35.86
C SER A 19 33.05 -32.99 37.18
N ASP A 20 31.74 -32.92 37.36
CA ASP A 20 31.13 -32.55 38.63
C ASP A 20 30.94 -33.75 39.58
N GLN A 21 31.32 -34.95 39.14
CA GLN A 21 31.35 -36.17 39.95
C GLN A 21 32.80 -36.61 40.24
N PRO A 22 33.09 -37.13 41.44
CA PRO A 22 34.41 -37.66 41.78
C PRO A 22 34.74 -38.87 40.91
N CYS A 23 35.99 -38.96 40.48
CA CYS A 23 36.51 -40.01 39.61
C CYS A 23 37.79 -40.60 40.23
N GLU A 24 38.05 -41.88 39.99
CA GLU A 24 39.28 -42.54 40.46
C GLU A 24 40.52 -41.84 39.88
N GLY A 25 41.44 -41.41 40.76
CA GLY A 25 42.62 -40.64 40.39
C GLY A 25 42.35 -39.16 40.04
N GLY A 26 41.09 -38.71 40.16
CA GLY A 26 40.72 -37.31 39.92
C GLY A 26 41.24 -36.37 40.99
N THR A 27 41.75 -35.21 40.58
CA THR A 27 42.14 -34.15 41.53
C THR A 27 41.01 -33.13 41.67
N THR A 28 40.64 -32.79 42.90
CA THR A 28 39.69 -31.71 43.17
C THR A 28 40.27 -30.39 42.69
N VAL A 29 39.57 -29.72 41.77
CA VAL A 29 39.92 -28.38 41.32
C VAL A 29 39.00 -27.39 42.02
N LYS A 30 39.59 -26.40 42.70
CA LYS A 30 38.82 -25.32 43.29
C LYS A 30 38.43 -24.34 42.18
N VAL A 31 37.22 -24.51 41.66
CA VAL A 31 36.62 -23.56 40.72
C VAL A 31 36.07 -22.38 41.53
N ASN A 32 36.78 -21.25 41.46
CA ASN A 32 36.30 -19.98 42.02
C ASN A 32 35.53 -19.25 40.92
N ASP A 33 34.28 -19.65 40.68
CA ASP A 33 33.37 -18.90 39.83
C ASP A 33 32.77 -17.75 40.66
N HIS A 34 33.40 -16.58 40.56
CA HIS A 34 33.05 -15.39 41.34
C HIS A 34 31.88 -14.60 40.76
N ARG A 35 30.99 -15.21 39.96
CA ARG A 35 29.75 -14.56 39.52
C ARG A 35 28.99 -14.07 40.75
N SER A 36 29.15 -12.79 41.03
CA SER A 36 28.60 -12.17 42.22
C SER A 36 27.13 -11.88 41.96
N ASP A 37 26.34 -11.77 43.03
CA ASP A 37 24.95 -11.32 42.89
C ASP A 37 24.86 -9.94 42.22
N GLN A 38 25.90 -9.11 42.38
CA GLN A 38 26.02 -7.82 41.72
C GLN A 38 26.18 -7.96 40.19
N ASP A 39 27.01 -8.90 39.72
CA ASP A 39 27.18 -9.17 38.29
C ASP A 39 25.88 -9.68 37.66
N ARG A 40 25.14 -10.53 38.39
CA ARG A 40 23.82 -10.99 37.96
C ARG A 40 22.83 -9.83 37.83
N GLN A 41 22.75 -8.98 38.85
CA GLN A 41 21.85 -7.82 38.82
C GLN A 41 22.20 -6.83 37.70
N ALA A 42 23.49 -6.62 37.44
CA ALA A 42 23.96 -5.78 36.34
C ALA A 42 23.56 -6.36 34.97
N ALA A 43 23.73 -7.68 34.79
CA ALA A 43 23.33 -8.37 33.56
C ALA A 43 21.81 -8.34 33.35
N ASP A 44 21.01 -8.53 34.40
CA ASP A 44 19.55 -8.46 34.35
C ASP A 44 19.05 -7.03 34.07
N ALA A 45 19.70 -6.02 34.63
CA ALA A 45 19.42 -4.62 34.33
C ALA A 45 19.73 -4.29 32.86
N GLY A 46 20.90 -4.73 32.37
CA GLY A 46 21.29 -4.59 30.96
C GLY A 46 20.27 -5.26 30.02
N THR A 47 19.87 -6.49 30.33
CA THR A 47 18.88 -7.25 29.55
C THR A 47 17.54 -6.52 29.49
N ARG A 48 17.03 -6.03 30.62
CA ARG A 48 15.77 -5.26 30.64
C ARG A 48 15.86 -3.99 29.81
N SER A 49 16.97 -3.25 29.91
CA SER A 49 17.17 -2.04 29.11
C SER A 49 17.28 -2.31 27.61
N ALA A 50 17.90 -3.43 27.23
CA ALA A 50 18.01 -3.84 25.84
C ALA A 50 16.64 -4.26 25.27
N GLN A 51 15.84 -4.98 26.05
CA GLN A 51 14.47 -5.36 25.68
C GLN A 51 13.58 -4.13 25.46
N THR A 52 13.58 -3.16 26.38
CA THR A 52 12.78 -1.95 26.21
C THR A 52 13.20 -1.12 25.00
N TYR A 53 14.51 -1.06 24.72
CA TYR A 53 15.02 -0.39 23.53
C TYR A 53 14.62 -1.12 22.23
N ALA A 54 14.68 -2.46 22.22
CA ALA A 54 14.23 -3.27 21.09
C ALA A 54 12.74 -3.08 20.80
N ASP A 55 11.89 -3.12 21.82
CA ASP A 55 10.45 -2.89 21.70
C ASP A 55 10.15 -1.49 21.13
N HIS A 56 10.91 -0.48 21.56
CA HIS A 56 10.78 0.87 21.05
C HIS A 56 11.14 0.97 19.56
N LEU A 57 12.24 0.31 19.15
CA LEU A 57 12.64 0.24 17.75
C LEU A 57 11.60 -0.49 16.89
N GLU A 58 11.04 -1.59 17.39
CA GLU A 58 9.99 -2.34 16.68
C GLU A 58 8.75 -1.47 16.45
N ARG A 59 8.26 -0.80 17.49
CA ARG A 59 7.11 0.12 17.36
C ARG A 59 7.38 1.23 16.36
N THR A 60 8.58 1.79 16.40
CA THR A 60 9.02 2.82 15.46
C THR A 60 9.01 2.28 14.03
N ARG A 61 9.58 1.09 13.79
CA ARG A 61 9.60 0.41 12.50
C ARG A 61 8.19 0.19 11.96
N LEU A 62 7.30 -0.38 12.77
CA LEU A 62 5.91 -0.64 12.39
C LEU A 62 5.15 0.65 12.06
N SER A 63 5.39 1.74 12.80
CA SER A 63 4.77 3.04 12.52
C SER A 63 5.22 3.61 11.17
N GLN A 64 6.51 3.48 10.84
CA GLN A 64 7.07 3.95 9.59
C GLN A 64 6.59 3.11 8.41
N GLU A 65 6.57 1.78 8.55
CA GLU A 65 6.05 0.86 7.53
C GLU A 65 4.57 1.12 7.25
N LYS A 66 3.76 1.33 8.31
CA LYS A 66 2.35 1.70 8.16
C LYS A 66 2.20 3.02 7.41
N ALA A 67 2.96 4.04 7.78
CA ALA A 67 2.91 5.34 7.13
C ALA A 67 3.32 5.28 5.66
N ALA A 68 4.34 4.48 5.32
CA ALA A 68 4.75 4.22 3.95
C ALA A 68 3.63 3.52 3.16
N ASN A 69 3.09 2.42 3.68
CA ASN A 69 1.99 1.70 3.04
C ASN A 69 0.76 2.60 2.85
N ASP A 70 0.40 3.44 3.81
CA ASP A 70 -0.73 4.36 3.66
C ASP A 70 -0.49 5.43 2.56
N ARG A 71 0.75 5.85 2.34
CA ARG A 71 1.12 6.72 1.20
C ARG A 71 1.00 5.97 -0.11
N ASP A 72 1.53 4.75 -0.18
CA ASP A 72 1.48 3.92 -1.40
C ASP A 72 0.05 3.59 -1.79
N GLN A 73 -0.81 3.26 -0.82
CA GLN A 73 -2.23 3.01 -1.06
C GLN A 73 -2.97 4.25 -1.55
N ARG A 74 -2.61 5.44 -1.04
CA ARG A 74 -3.16 6.72 -1.54
C ARG A 74 -2.70 6.99 -2.97
N ALA A 75 -1.41 6.89 -3.24
CA ALA A 75 -0.84 7.07 -4.58
C ALA A 75 -1.46 6.08 -5.59
N ALA A 76 -1.63 4.81 -5.21
CA ALA A 76 -2.25 3.81 -6.07
C ALA A 76 -3.73 4.11 -6.35
N ARG A 77 -4.49 4.62 -5.36
CA ARG A 77 -5.87 5.06 -5.58
C ARG A 77 -5.94 6.26 -6.51
N GLU A 78 -5.08 7.24 -6.29
CA GLU A 78 -5.00 8.45 -7.11
C GLU A 78 -4.64 8.12 -8.56
N ALA A 79 -3.61 7.29 -8.77
CA ALA A 79 -3.22 6.82 -10.10
C ALA A 79 -4.36 6.10 -10.83
N ARG A 80 -5.10 5.23 -10.13
CA ARG A 80 -6.29 4.57 -10.71
C ARG A 80 -7.38 5.59 -11.07
N SER A 81 -7.64 6.56 -10.20
CA SER A 81 -8.64 7.60 -10.49
C SER A 81 -8.23 8.49 -11.66
N ALA A 82 -6.96 8.86 -11.74
CA ALA A 82 -6.40 9.66 -12.83
C ALA A 82 -6.51 8.91 -14.16
N ALA A 83 -6.10 7.64 -14.21
CA ALA A 83 -6.23 6.81 -15.41
C ALA A 83 -7.69 6.67 -15.89
N LEU A 84 -8.65 6.57 -14.96
CA LEU A 84 -10.07 6.54 -15.33
C LEU A 84 -10.57 7.90 -15.84
N ALA A 85 -10.09 9.01 -15.27
CA ALA A 85 -10.42 10.35 -15.73
C ALA A 85 -9.84 10.61 -17.13
N GLU A 86 -8.57 10.26 -17.36
CA GLU A 86 -7.92 10.34 -18.67
C GLU A 86 -8.66 9.50 -19.71
N ARG A 87 -9.06 8.27 -19.38
CA ARG A 87 -9.86 7.43 -20.28
C ARG A 87 -11.19 8.08 -20.66
N ARG A 88 -11.85 8.76 -19.72
CA ARG A 88 -13.10 9.48 -19.99
C ARG A 88 -12.88 10.66 -20.93
N LEU A 89 -11.82 11.43 -20.71
CA LEU A 89 -11.45 12.56 -21.57
C LEU A 89 -11.06 12.09 -22.98
N ALA A 90 -10.27 11.02 -23.10
CA ALA A 90 -9.90 10.44 -24.38
C ALA A 90 -11.14 9.95 -25.16
N LEU A 91 -12.11 9.33 -24.48
CA LEU A 91 -13.37 8.92 -25.11
C LEU A 91 -14.24 10.11 -25.53
N SER A 92 -14.28 11.21 -24.76
CA SER A 92 -15.00 12.41 -25.19
C SER A 92 -14.33 13.07 -26.38
N GLU A 93 -13.01 13.18 -26.39
CA GLU A 93 -12.25 13.72 -27.52
C GLU A 93 -12.44 12.86 -28.77
N GLN A 94 -12.41 11.53 -28.65
CA GLN A 94 -12.67 10.63 -29.76
C GLN A 94 -14.08 10.87 -30.35
N ARG A 95 -15.09 11.00 -29.49
CA ARG A 95 -16.47 11.28 -29.94
C ARG A 95 -16.59 12.63 -30.64
N GLU A 96 -15.86 13.65 -30.20
CA GLU A 96 -15.84 14.95 -30.86
C GLU A 96 -15.16 14.88 -32.22
N ARG A 97 -14.02 14.20 -32.32
CA ARG A 97 -13.34 13.93 -33.59
C ARG A 97 -14.24 13.17 -34.57
N ASP A 98 -14.98 12.17 -34.09
CA ASP A 98 -15.93 11.42 -34.92
C ASP A 98 -17.10 12.28 -35.39
N ARG A 99 -17.64 13.16 -34.55
CA ARG A 99 -18.68 14.13 -34.95
C ARG A 99 -18.15 15.11 -35.99
N ALA A 100 -16.95 15.64 -35.80
CA ALA A 100 -16.31 16.54 -36.77
C ALA A 100 -16.07 15.84 -38.11
N ARG A 101 -15.57 14.59 -38.09
CA ARG A 101 -15.41 13.76 -39.28
C ARG A 101 -16.74 13.51 -39.99
N LYS A 102 -17.81 13.21 -39.26
CA LYS A 102 -19.15 13.02 -39.85
C LYS A 102 -19.67 14.31 -40.48
N ALA A 103 -19.56 15.44 -39.80
CA ALA A 103 -19.99 16.74 -40.33
C ALA A 103 -19.21 17.17 -41.58
N ALA A 104 -17.92 16.83 -41.67
CA ALA A 104 -17.10 17.10 -42.85
C ALA A 104 -17.45 16.22 -44.06
N ASN A 105 -17.89 14.98 -43.82
CA ASN A 105 -18.31 14.04 -44.86
C ASN A 105 -19.80 14.14 -45.22
N ASP A 106 -20.59 14.89 -44.46
CA ASP A 106 -22.01 15.12 -44.76
C ASP A 106 -22.09 15.94 -46.06
N PRO A 107 -22.69 15.42 -47.14
CA PRO A 107 -22.78 16.15 -48.39
C PRO A 107 -23.47 17.49 -48.14
N ARG A 108 -22.75 18.59 -48.39
CA ARG A 108 -23.34 19.93 -48.35
C ARG A 108 -24.57 19.91 -49.24
N LYS A 109 -25.75 20.09 -48.65
CA LYS A 109 -26.99 20.29 -49.41
C LYS A 109 -26.68 21.37 -50.44
N PRO A 110 -26.82 21.10 -51.75
CA PRO A 110 -26.65 22.14 -52.75
C PRO A 110 -27.65 23.22 -52.39
N SER A 111 -27.15 24.41 -52.06
CA SER A 111 -27.99 25.58 -51.87
C SER A 111 -28.68 25.83 -53.20
N LEU A 112 -29.92 25.35 -53.32
CA LEU A 112 -30.88 25.92 -54.25
C LEU A 112 -30.95 27.40 -53.89
N ASN A 113 -30.27 28.21 -54.69
CA ASN A 113 -30.64 29.57 -55.08
C ASN A 113 -29.57 30.11 -56.04
N PHE A 114 -29.56 29.59 -57.27
CA PHE A 114 -29.31 30.44 -58.42
C PHE A 114 -30.68 30.92 -58.89
N SER A 115 -31.12 32.10 -58.44
CA SER A 115 -32.36 32.73 -58.91
C SER A 115 -32.14 33.30 -60.31
N GLY A 116 -32.08 32.42 -61.30
CA GLY A 116 -32.24 32.75 -62.71
C GLY A 116 -33.67 32.42 -63.14
N GLY A 117 -34.53 33.44 -63.16
CA GLY A 117 -35.74 33.59 -63.98
C GLY A 117 -36.71 32.40 -64.20
N GLN A 118 -37.98 32.68 -63.88
CA GLN A 118 -39.21 32.30 -64.61
C GLN A 118 -40.09 31.15 -64.06
N SER A 119 -41.28 31.59 -63.61
CA SER A 119 -42.62 31.01 -63.78
C SER A 119 -42.92 29.58 -63.29
N SER A 120 -43.72 29.48 -62.22
CA SER A 120 -45.18 29.23 -62.30
C SER A 120 -45.74 28.35 -61.16
N ARG A 121 -46.80 28.88 -60.55
CA ARG A 121 -47.98 28.19 -59.97
C ARG A 121 -47.85 27.39 -58.66
N ALA A 122 -48.50 28.01 -57.66
CA ALA A 122 -49.59 27.47 -56.84
C ALA A 122 -49.25 26.60 -55.60
N ALA A 123 -49.36 27.28 -54.45
CA ALA A 123 -50.21 26.94 -53.31
C ALA A 123 -50.22 25.49 -52.76
N GLY A 124 -49.77 25.36 -51.51
CA GLY A 124 -50.20 24.27 -50.61
C GLY A 124 -49.14 23.84 -49.60
N ASP A 125 -48.70 24.71 -48.70
CA ASP A 125 -47.78 24.36 -47.60
C ASP A 125 -48.47 24.56 -46.24
N ALA A 126 -48.75 23.47 -45.54
CA ALA A 126 -48.79 23.41 -44.06
C ALA A 126 -49.00 21.96 -43.57
N SER A 127 -47.93 21.21 -43.32
CA SER A 127 -47.99 20.07 -42.40
C SER A 127 -47.46 20.49 -41.02
N GLU A 128 -48.38 20.64 -40.07
CA GLU A 128 -48.13 21.04 -38.68
C GLU A 128 -47.06 20.19 -37.97
N ARG A 129 -46.04 20.86 -37.44
CA ARG A 129 -45.11 20.29 -36.44
C ARG A 129 -45.81 20.17 -35.08
N LYS A 130 -46.27 18.96 -34.71
CA LYS A 130 -46.68 18.65 -33.32
C LYS A 130 -45.47 18.66 -32.37
N LYS A 131 -45.32 19.73 -31.58
CA LYS A 131 -44.44 19.81 -30.40
C LYS A 131 -44.97 18.86 -29.31
N LYS A 132 -44.24 17.80 -28.97
CA LYS A 132 -44.50 17.01 -27.76
C LYS A 132 -43.93 17.73 -26.53
N LYS A 133 -44.83 18.15 -25.65
CA LYS A 133 -44.64 18.76 -24.32
C LYS A 133 -43.76 17.89 -23.41
N ARG A 134 -42.81 18.53 -22.71
CA ARG A 134 -42.12 17.99 -21.52
C ARG A 134 -43.14 17.93 -20.36
N LYS A 135 -43.21 16.81 -19.63
CA LYS A 135 -43.92 16.73 -18.33
C LYS A 135 -43.01 17.31 -17.23
N PRO A 136 -43.51 18.14 -16.30
CA PRO A 136 -42.79 18.46 -15.07
C PRO A 136 -42.90 17.30 -14.07
N ALA A 137 -41.85 17.15 -13.27
CA ALA A 137 -41.78 16.19 -12.18
C ALA A 137 -42.63 16.63 -10.98
N ALA A 138 -43.27 15.66 -10.33
CA ALA A 138 -43.73 15.71 -8.95
C ALA A 138 -43.12 14.51 -8.24
#